data_AF-A0A8T3T4X9-F1
#
_entry.id   AF-A0A8T3T4X9-F1
#
_cell.length_a   1.000
_cell.length_b   1.000
_cell.length_c   1.000
_cell.angle_alpha   90.00
_cell.angle_beta   90.00
_cell.angle_gamma   90.00
#
_symmetry.space_group_name_H-M   'P 1'
#
loop_
_entity.id
_entity.type
_entity.pdbx_description
1 polymer ?
#
loop_
_entity_poly.entity_id
_entity_poly.type
_entity_poly.pdbx_seq_one_letter_code
_entity_poly.pdbx_strand_id
1 'polypeptide(L)'
;QAQIWPLEPHVEVRGDGTIGLAAFDATDLAGTPLAMAFDIATTRQGDDQGRLLITTAAADGTATLVRVDAGSNAFAWRLAGVVFGSILVGLVYLLAATMFGRRRIAVLAAAFVAIDPMSYVMSRISMNDIFVAVFITAGYLVFWQIWSGRWARSAWWALPLVGVLIGLAAATKWVGFYALAGLWVLILARSDLGRLLLVALLALATVVGAIGAPWPFGVVMLALLALALAITWVRPIRLDLADALTALPASAAVLAGMALAFVLAFPSVDGRTPGGAVEVVFGLLARGAQARWPAWLMLAVAGLLIGWRAWRSLRDPRSDARWYRPGEMGGFAWSWVGACLIVIPLTVYALTYIPYLQLGHDWAVAGGPGYGWSLDELHAQMFGYHFNLKAGHDSASPWWSWPLALKPTWFFSGSYDSDQIAAIYNGGNPILFWAGIPALATCAVLAWKRRSMALVLVVAAFAFQFVPWIRIERATFAYHYLTAVIFAMIAVAYLTDELLRRPAWRDLAIGYLALVVVVGVLIFPLGSALPMPDWYINAARALPPWNFGFQFPDPPQGTREELLTLGTAKVLLGLLLAVAAGFFAVTGRSWWERWGSRRGVRPRHMPEGG
;
A
#
# COMPACT_ATOMS: atom_id res chain seq x y z
N GLN A 1 -16.35 -4.41 45.52
CA GLN A 1 -16.97 -4.97 44.30
C GLN A 1 -16.12 -6.13 43.83
N ALA A 2 -16.71 -7.22 43.35
CA ALA A 2 -15.92 -8.29 42.75
C ALA A 2 -15.51 -7.85 41.33
N GLN A 3 -14.25 -8.09 40.96
CA GLN A 3 -13.71 -7.73 39.67
C GLN A 3 -13.13 -8.96 39.00
N ILE A 4 -13.18 -9.00 37.67
CA ILE A 4 -12.50 -10.02 36.88
C ILE A 4 -11.40 -9.38 36.06
N TRP A 5 -10.25 -10.05 36.11
CA TRP A 5 -9.03 -9.63 35.48
C TRP A 5 -8.67 -10.66 34.40
N PRO A 6 -8.82 -10.34 33.10
CA PRO A 6 -8.26 -11.16 32.05
C PRO A 6 -6.72 -11.05 32.13
N LEU A 7 -6.05 -12.17 32.37
CA LEU A 7 -4.58 -12.25 32.40
C LEU A 7 -4.06 -12.53 30.98
N GLU A 8 -3.51 -11.50 30.30
CA GLU A 8 -2.63 -11.73 29.16
C GLU A 8 -1.26 -12.22 29.69
N PRO A 9 -0.75 -13.40 29.27
CA PRO A 9 0.51 -13.90 29.79
C PRO A 9 1.69 -13.17 29.12
N HIS A 10 2.19 -12.12 29.76
CA HIS A 10 3.53 -11.60 29.53
C HIS A 10 4.42 -11.97 30.71
N VAL A 11 5.40 -12.84 30.47
CA VAL A 11 6.36 -13.30 31.47
C VAL A 11 7.65 -12.51 31.30
N GLU A 12 7.97 -11.66 32.27
CA GLU A 12 9.30 -11.08 32.43
C GLU A 12 9.84 -11.48 33.81
N VAL A 13 11.09 -11.97 33.85
CA VAL A 13 11.74 -12.40 35.09
C VAL A 13 12.53 -11.23 35.66
N ARG A 14 12.15 -10.76 36.86
CA ARG A 14 12.92 -9.77 37.63
C ARG A 14 13.17 -10.28 39.04
N GLY A 15 14.43 -10.59 39.35
CA GLY A 15 14.84 -11.13 40.65
C GLY A 15 14.25 -12.51 40.91
N ASP A 16 13.88 -12.76 42.17
CA ASP A 16 13.52 -14.08 42.69
C ASP A 16 12.04 -14.47 42.44
N GLY A 17 11.32 -13.69 41.62
CA GLY A 17 9.89 -13.88 41.38
C GLY A 17 9.46 -13.58 39.95
N THR A 18 8.43 -14.30 39.51
CA THR A 18 7.71 -14.07 38.26
C THR A 18 6.61 -13.05 38.51
N ILE A 19 6.68 -11.86 37.93
CA ILE A 19 5.60 -10.86 37.99
C ILE A 19 4.96 -10.81 36.60
N GLY A 20 3.68 -11.20 36.51
CA GLY A 20 2.90 -11.04 35.27
C GLY A 20 2.43 -9.58 35.13
N LEU A 21 2.74 -8.94 34.01
CA LEU A 21 2.14 -7.67 33.63
C LEU A 21 0.80 -7.98 32.94
N ALA A 22 -0.32 -7.85 33.66
CA ALA A 22 -1.65 -7.89 33.06
C ALA A 22 -1.91 -6.54 32.38
N ALA A 23 -2.37 -6.56 31.11
CA ALA A 23 -3.09 -5.43 30.57
C ALA A 23 -4.42 -5.35 31.32
N PHE A 24 -4.56 -4.35 32.18
CA PHE A 24 -5.70 -4.19 33.06
C PHE A 24 -6.90 -3.62 32.29
N ASP A 25 -7.84 -4.49 31.93
CA ASP A 25 -9.25 -4.08 31.79
C ASP A 25 -10.03 -4.86 32.85
N ALA A 26 -10.41 -4.19 33.94
CA ALA A 26 -11.13 -4.80 35.04
C ALA A 26 -12.63 -4.63 34.77
N THR A 27 -13.33 -5.73 34.53
CA THR A 27 -14.79 -5.69 34.44
C THR A 27 -15.37 -5.80 35.84
N ASP A 28 -15.99 -4.73 36.32
CA ASP A 28 -16.74 -4.74 37.57
C ASP A 28 -17.93 -5.70 37.46
N LEU A 29 -18.08 -6.58 38.45
CA LEU A 29 -19.23 -7.45 38.58
C LEU A 29 -20.22 -6.89 39.59
N ALA A 30 -21.50 -6.89 39.21
CA ALA A 30 -22.60 -6.62 40.12
C ALA A 30 -22.87 -7.84 41.00
N GLY A 31 -22.21 -7.90 42.16
CA GLY A 31 -22.41 -8.95 43.16
C GLY A 31 -21.24 -9.92 43.31
N THR A 32 -21.39 -10.94 44.16
CA THR A 32 -20.35 -11.95 44.42
C THR A 32 -20.41 -13.06 43.39
N PRO A 33 -19.32 -13.40 42.69
CA PRO A 33 -19.32 -14.48 41.69
C PRO A 33 -19.58 -15.84 42.37
N LEU A 34 -20.51 -16.60 41.80
CA LEU A 34 -20.93 -17.92 42.28
C LEU A 34 -20.35 -19.05 41.43
N ALA A 35 -20.46 -18.93 40.11
CA ALA A 35 -19.94 -19.89 39.15
C ALA A 35 -19.60 -19.21 37.82
N MET A 36 -18.66 -19.79 37.07
CA MET A 36 -18.25 -19.34 35.75
C MET A 36 -18.26 -20.48 34.74
N ALA A 37 -18.63 -20.17 33.50
CA ALA A 37 -18.61 -21.10 32.37
C ALA A 37 -18.26 -20.35 31.09
N PHE A 38 -17.61 -21.03 30.14
CA PHE A 38 -17.37 -20.46 28.82
C PHE A 38 -18.53 -20.83 27.88
N ASP A 39 -19.14 -19.85 27.23
CA ASP A 39 -20.14 -20.08 26.20
C ASP A 39 -19.45 -20.58 24.94
N ILE A 40 -19.65 -21.86 24.63
CA ILE A 40 -19.15 -22.53 23.42
C ILE A 40 -20.28 -22.77 22.41
N ALA A 41 -21.48 -22.24 22.66
CA ALA A 41 -22.64 -22.50 21.83
C ALA A 41 -22.55 -21.71 20.51
N THR A 42 -22.47 -22.43 19.38
CA THR A 42 -22.52 -21.83 18.04
C THR A 42 -23.98 -21.72 17.58
N THR A 43 -24.77 -20.84 18.20
CA THR A 43 -26.22 -20.80 17.95
C THR A 43 -26.66 -19.91 16.78
N ARG A 44 -25.80 -19.01 16.28
CA ARG A 44 -26.05 -18.16 15.09
C ARG A 44 -24.77 -17.82 14.32
N GLN A 45 -24.90 -17.42 13.05
CA GLN A 45 -23.80 -16.77 12.30
C GLN A 45 -23.37 -15.49 13.04
N GLY A 46 -22.09 -15.40 13.42
CA GLY A 46 -21.54 -14.28 14.19
C GLY A 46 -21.69 -14.39 15.71
N ASP A 47 -22.10 -15.56 16.22
CA ASP A 47 -22.11 -15.87 17.66
C ASP A 47 -20.78 -16.57 18.06
N ASP A 48 -19.66 -16.01 17.59
CA ASP A 48 -18.28 -16.38 17.95
C ASP A 48 -17.81 -15.65 19.21
N GLN A 49 -18.75 -15.19 20.02
CA GLN A 49 -18.40 -14.54 21.26
C GLN A 49 -18.00 -15.62 22.24
N GLY A 50 -16.69 -15.81 22.40
CA GLY A 50 -16.13 -16.51 23.54
C GLY A 50 -16.51 -15.79 24.82
N ARG A 51 -17.78 -15.92 25.23
CA ARG A 51 -18.35 -15.22 26.38
C ARG A 51 -18.00 -16.03 27.61
N LEU A 52 -17.37 -15.38 28.58
CA LEU A 52 -17.35 -15.89 29.93
C LEU A 52 -18.70 -15.55 30.58
N LEU A 53 -19.49 -16.57 30.85
CA LEU A 53 -20.76 -16.50 31.57
C LEU A 53 -20.49 -16.64 33.06
N ILE A 54 -21.01 -15.70 33.84
CA ILE A 54 -20.69 -15.60 35.27
C ILE A 54 -21.98 -15.38 36.02
N THR A 55 -22.32 -16.32 36.88
CA THR A 55 -23.43 -16.13 37.80
C THR A 55 -22.94 -15.35 39.02
N THR A 56 -23.65 -14.28 39.37
CA THR A 56 -23.33 -13.41 40.50
C THR A 56 -24.51 -13.37 41.47
N ALA A 57 -24.24 -13.39 42.78
CA ALA A 57 -25.24 -13.16 43.81
C ALA A 57 -25.26 -11.68 44.19
N ALA A 58 -26.43 -11.03 44.07
CA ALA A 58 -26.67 -9.71 44.60
C ALA A 58 -26.87 -9.75 46.14
N ALA A 59 -26.81 -8.59 46.78
CA ALA A 59 -26.90 -8.47 48.24
C ALA A 59 -28.26 -8.93 48.82
N ASP A 60 -29.30 -9.00 47.99
CA ASP A 60 -30.64 -9.50 48.32
C ASP A 60 -30.80 -11.02 48.10
N GLY A 61 -29.72 -11.72 47.73
CA GLY A 61 -29.73 -13.17 47.48
C GLY A 61 -30.19 -13.57 46.08
N THR A 62 -30.53 -12.62 45.20
CA THR A 62 -30.88 -12.92 43.80
C THR A 62 -29.64 -13.28 42.98
N ALA A 63 -29.76 -14.31 42.14
CA ALA A 63 -28.70 -14.70 41.21
C ALA A 63 -28.92 -14.05 39.84
N THR A 64 -27.90 -13.37 39.33
CA THR A 64 -27.89 -12.74 38.01
C THR A 64 -26.81 -13.34 37.13
N LEU A 65 -27.01 -13.36 35.82
CA LEU A 65 -26.01 -13.84 34.85
C LEU A 65 -25.34 -12.64 34.18
N VAL A 66 -24.06 -12.45 34.46
CA VAL A 66 -23.19 -11.48 33.79
C VAL A 66 -22.52 -12.18 32.61
N ARG A 67 -22.53 -11.51 31.46
CA ARG A 67 -21.84 -11.97 30.25
C ARG A 67 -20.63 -11.06 30.02
N VAL A 68 -19.43 -11.64 30.04
CA VAL A 68 -18.19 -10.94 29.74
C VAL A 68 -17.69 -11.43 28.39
N ASP A 69 -17.46 -10.52 27.45
CA ASP A 69 -16.82 -10.87 26.18
C ASP A 69 -15.33 -11.14 26.43
N ALA A 70 -14.90 -12.39 26.25
CA ALA A 70 -13.50 -12.81 26.35
C ALA A 70 -12.88 -13.14 24.98
N GLY A 71 -13.62 -12.95 23.87
CA GLY A 71 -13.18 -13.21 22.50
C GLY A 71 -12.56 -12.00 21.79
N SER A 72 -12.81 -10.78 22.29
CA SER A 72 -12.31 -9.53 21.70
C SER A 72 -10.86 -9.20 22.11
N ASN A 73 -9.92 -10.07 21.73
CA ASN A 73 -8.50 -9.81 21.95
C ASN A 73 -7.94 -8.80 20.91
N ALA A 74 -7.73 -7.57 21.36
CA ALA A 74 -7.17 -6.48 20.57
C ALA A 74 -5.82 -6.82 19.92
N PHE A 75 -4.97 -7.59 20.61
CA PHE A 75 -3.68 -8.04 20.07
C PHE A 75 -3.89 -9.04 18.92
N ALA A 76 -4.77 -10.01 19.06
CA ALA A 76 -5.04 -11.03 18.04
C ALA A 76 -5.52 -10.43 16.72
N TRP A 77 -6.39 -9.41 16.78
CA TRP A 77 -6.87 -8.70 15.57
C TRP A 77 -5.76 -7.93 14.84
N ARG A 78 -4.69 -7.55 15.54
CA ARG A 78 -3.58 -6.74 15.01
C ARG A 78 -2.35 -7.59 14.67
N LEU A 79 -2.23 -8.81 15.20
CA LEU A 79 -1.07 -9.68 15.03
C LEU A 79 -0.72 -9.89 13.55
N ALA A 80 -1.72 -10.20 12.72
CA ALA A 80 -1.52 -10.36 11.28
C ALA A 80 -0.97 -9.08 10.63
N GLY A 81 -1.50 -7.91 11.01
CA GLY A 81 -1.00 -6.62 10.53
C GLY A 81 0.47 -6.38 10.89
N VAL A 82 0.88 -6.73 12.11
CA VAL A 82 2.25 -6.56 12.61
C VAL A 82 3.23 -7.46 11.86
N VAL A 83 2.84 -8.72 11.65
CA VAL A 83 3.64 -9.69 10.88
C VAL A 83 3.81 -9.22 9.44
N PHE A 84 2.72 -8.82 8.79
CA PHE A 84 2.77 -8.34 7.40
C PHE A 84 3.54 -7.03 7.28
N GLY A 85 3.40 -6.09 8.22
CA GLY A 85 4.21 -4.87 8.27
C GLY A 85 5.71 -5.18 8.39
N SER A 86 6.08 -6.16 9.20
CA SER A 86 7.48 -6.61 9.33
C SER A 86 8.00 -7.25 8.04
N ILE A 87 7.17 -8.08 7.39
CA ILE A 87 7.48 -8.66 6.08
C ILE A 87 7.66 -7.57 5.02
N LEU A 88 6.83 -6.52 5.03
CA LEU A 88 6.91 -5.40 4.10
C LEU A 88 8.30 -4.74 4.11
N VAL A 89 8.85 -4.49 5.30
CA VAL A 89 10.21 -3.93 5.46
C VAL A 89 11.25 -4.82 4.78
N GLY A 90 11.16 -6.13 4.98
CA GLY A 90 12.04 -7.12 4.32
C GLY A 90 11.87 -7.15 2.80
N LEU A 91 10.64 -7.07 2.30
CA LEU A 91 10.37 -7.03 0.86
C LEU A 91 10.91 -5.76 0.20
N VAL A 92 10.77 -4.61 0.85
CA VAL A 92 11.33 -3.33 0.38
C VAL A 92 12.86 -3.39 0.33
N TYR A 93 13.49 -3.97 1.36
CA TYR A 93 14.93 -4.22 1.36
C TYR A 93 15.33 -5.07 0.14
N LEU A 94 14.69 -6.22 -0.07
CA LEU A 94 15.02 -7.15 -1.16
C LEU A 94 14.79 -6.52 -2.54
N LEU A 95 13.71 -5.77 -2.70
CA LEU A 95 13.39 -5.06 -3.94
C LEU A 95 14.48 -4.03 -4.25
N ALA A 96 14.78 -3.13 -3.31
CA ALA A 96 15.84 -2.13 -3.51
C ALA A 96 17.23 -2.75 -3.69
N ALA A 97 17.56 -3.81 -2.95
CA ALA A 97 18.84 -4.52 -3.06
C ALA A 97 19.04 -5.13 -4.44
N THR A 98 18.01 -5.80 -4.96
CA THR A 98 18.06 -6.44 -6.29
C THR A 98 17.93 -5.43 -7.43
N MET A 99 17.31 -4.27 -7.20
CA MET A 99 17.18 -3.20 -8.20
C MET A 99 18.47 -2.43 -8.43
N PHE A 100 19.17 -2.07 -7.36
CA PHE A 100 20.30 -1.15 -7.44
C PHE A 100 21.65 -1.79 -7.18
N GLY A 101 21.70 -3.03 -6.70
CA GLY A 101 22.95 -3.73 -6.38
C GLY A 101 23.77 -3.06 -5.28
N ARG A 102 23.12 -2.22 -4.44
CA ARG A 102 23.78 -1.41 -3.41
C ARG A 102 23.08 -1.58 -2.07
N ARG A 103 23.80 -2.18 -1.12
CA ARG A 103 23.28 -2.45 0.24
C ARG A 103 22.78 -1.18 0.94
N ARG A 104 23.46 -0.05 0.78
CA ARG A 104 23.04 1.22 1.42
C ARG A 104 21.65 1.66 0.98
N ILE A 105 21.33 1.59 -0.32
CA ILE A 105 20.00 1.99 -0.82
C ILE A 105 18.93 1.07 -0.23
N ALA A 106 19.20 -0.24 -0.16
CA ALA A 106 18.28 -1.21 0.41
C ALA A 106 18.03 -0.98 1.91
N VAL A 107 19.10 -0.76 2.69
CA VAL A 107 19.00 -0.46 4.12
C VAL A 107 18.24 0.84 4.34
N LEU A 108 18.55 1.89 3.58
CA LEU A 108 17.84 3.18 3.69
C LEU A 108 16.36 3.04 3.35
N ALA A 109 16.00 2.37 2.25
CA ALA A 109 14.61 2.19 1.86
C ALA A 109 13.80 1.41 2.91
N ALA A 110 14.37 0.33 3.44
CA ALA A 110 13.76 -0.47 4.49
C ALA A 110 13.65 0.32 5.80
N ALA A 111 14.68 1.06 6.19
CA ALA A 111 14.67 1.90 7.38
C ALA A 111 13.61 3.00 7.26
N PHE A 112 13.48 3.67 6.12
CA PHE A 112 12.47 4.70 5.90
C PHE A 112 11.06 4.15 6.03
N VAL A 113 10.77 2.95 5.52
CA VAL A 113 9.46 2.30 5.72
C VAL A 113 9.27 1.85 7.17
N ALA A 114 10.31 1.37 7.84
CA ALA A 114 10.20 0.89 9.22
C ALA A 114 9.97 2.03 10.24
N ILE A 115 10.55 3.21 10.01
CA ILE A 115 10.45 4.36 10.92
C ILE A 115 9.37 5.38 10.50
N ASP A 116 8.77 5.20 9.32
CA ASP A 116 7.68 6.06 8.86
C ASP A 116 6.41 5.78 9.69
N PRO A 117 5.83 6.78 10.38
CA PRO A 117 4.68 6.56 11.24
C PRO A 117 3.44 6.09 10.50
N MET A 118 3.25 6.43 9.22
CA MET A 118 2.13 5.91 8.43
C MET A 118 2.26 4.39 8.30
N SER A 119 3.42 3.91 7.85
CA SER A 119 3.69 2.47 7.74
C SER A 119 3.58 1.74 9.09
N TYR A 120 4.12 2.34 10.16
CA TYR A 120 4.01 1.82 11.52
C TYR A 120 2.55 1.69 11.99
N VAL A 121 1.76 2.77 11.91
CA VAL A 121 0.34 2.78 12.30
C VAL A 121 -0.44 1.74 11.52
N MET A 122 -0.26 1.68 10.20
CA MET A 122 -1.00 0.75 9.34
C MET A 122 -0.70 -0.73 9.63
N SER A 123 0.46 -1.04 10.19
CA SER A 123 0.79 -2.38 10.66
C SER A 123 0.22 -2.72 12.05
N ARG A 124 -0.23 -1.72 12.81
CA ARG A 124 -0.67 -1.86 14.22
C ARG A 124 -2.17 -1.63 14.41
N ILE A 125 -2.88 -1.27 13.35
CA ILE A 125 -4.34 -1.18 13.33
C ILE A 125 -4.90 -2.30 12.46
N SER A 126 -6.10 -2.78 12.77
CA SER A 126 -6.78 -3.85 12.03
C SER A 126 -7.37 -3.36 10.70
N MET A 127 -6.52 -2.80 9.83
CA MET A 127 -6.89 -2.28 8.52
C MET A 127 -6.22 -3.07 7.40
N ASN A 128 -6.94 -3.23 6.28
CA ASN A 128 -6.53 -4.14 5.21
C ASN A 128 -5.36 -3.61 4.35
N ASP A 129 -5.10 -2.30 4.34
CA ASP A 129 -4.09 -1.65 3.50
C ASP A 129 -2.67 -2.21 3.64
N ILE A 130 -2.26 -2.67 4.83
CA ILE A 130 -0.92 -3.24 5.02
C ILE A 130 -0.73 -4.54 4.23
N PHE A 131 -1.76 -5.38 4.14
CA PHE A 131 -1.71 -6.62 3.35
C PHE A 131 -1.64 -6.31 1.86
N VAL A 132 -2.39 -5.29 1.39
CA VAL A 132 -2.33 -4.82 0.00
C VAL A 132 -0.91 -4.36 -0.34
N ALA A 133 -0.30 -3.54 0.50
CA ALA A 133 1.06 -3.03 0.30
C ALA A 133 2.09 -4.16 0.24
N VAL A 134 1.97 -5.18 1.10
CA VAL A 134 2.83 -6.39 1.09
C VAL A 134 2.69 -7.15 -0.22
N PHE A 135 1.47 -7.49 -0.62
CA PHE A 135 1.24 -8.28 -1.82
C PHE A 135 1.65 -7.54 -3.11
N ILE A 136 1.42 -6.22 -3.18
CA ILE A 136 1.91 -5.38 -4.28
C ILE A 136 3.44 -5.41 -4.31
N THR A 137 4.10 -5.16 -3.17
CA THR A 137 5.58 -5.10 -3.09
C THR A 137 6.20 -6.46 -3.44
N ALA A 138 5.61 -7.55 -2.96
CA ALA A 138 6.04 -8.91 -3.29
C ALA A 138 5.87 -9.21 -4.80
N GLY A 139 4.72 -8.85 -5.39
CA GLY A 139 4.47 -9.00 -6.81
C GLY A 139 5.49 -8.23 -7.67
N TYR A 140 5.77 -6.97 -7.31
CA TYR A 140 6.77 -6.14 -7.98
C TYR A 140 8.20 -6.66 -7.77
N LEU A 141 8.53 -7.25 -6.63
CA LEU A 141 9.81 -7.91 -6.36
C LEU A 141 10.04 -9.10 -7.30
N VAL A 142 9.08 -10.02 -7.41
CA VAL A 142 9.17 -11.19 -8.29
C VAL A 142 9.20 -10.74 -9.75
N PHE A 143 8.32 -9.81 -10.14
CA PHE A 143 8.29 -9.23 -11.47
C PHE A 143 9.64 -8.59 -11.85
N TRP A 144 10.25 -7.83 -10.94
CA TRP A 144 11.56 -7.23 -11.17
C TRP A 144 12.63 -8.27 -11.50
N GLN A 145 12.63 -9.44 -10.87
CA GLN A 145 13.66 -10.45 -11.14
C GLN A 145 13.61 -10.94 -12.59
N ILE A 146 12.42 -11.20 -13.14
CA ILE A 146 12.26 -11.65 -14.54
C ILE A 146 12.35 -10.49 -15.52
N TRP A 147 11.87 -9.30 -15.16
CA TRP A 147 11.85 -8.14 -16.04
C TRP A 147 13.22 -7.49 -16.16
N SER A 148 14.07 -7.54 -15.14
CA SER A 148 15.47 -7.10 -15.20
C SER A 148 16.39 -8.08 -15.97
N GLY A 149 15.92 -9.31 -16.20
CA GLY A 149 16.70 -10.39 -16.80
C GLY A 149 17.54 -11.19 -15.81
N ARG A 150 17.50 -10.87 -14.51
CA ARG A 150 18.22 -11.63 -13.46
C ARG A 150 17.73 -13.08 -13.37
N TRP A 151 16.42 -13.28 -13.49
CA TRP A 151 15.77 -14.59 -13.58
C TRP A 151 15.23 -14.83 -14.99
N ALA A 152 16.07 -14.54 -16.01
CA ALA A 152 15.67 -14.61 -17.41
C ALA A 152 15.07 -15.97 -17.85
N ARG A 153 15.38 -17.07 -17.17
CA ARG A 153 14.87 -18.42 -17.50
C ARG A 153 13.70 -18.88 -16.62
N SER A 154 13.17 -18.00 -15.78
CA SER A 154 12.21 -18.36 -14.73
C SER A 154 10.83 -17.77 -14.96
N ALA A 155 10.62 -17.07 -16.08
CA ALA A 155 9.34 -16.42 -16.39
C ALA A 155 8.16 -17.41 -16.45
N TRP A 156 8.40 -18.71 -16.69
CA TRP A 156 7.37 -19.74 -16.73
C TRP A 156 6.71 -20.00 -15.36
N TRP A 157 7.41 -19.85 -14.23
CA TRP A 157 6.83 -19.99 -12.88
C TRP A 157 6.68 -18.66 -12.15
N ALA A 158 7.60 -17.72 -12.40
CA ALA A 158 7.61 -16.44 -11.72
C ALA A 158 6.45 -15.53 -12.16
N LEU A 159 6.06 -15.56 -13.44
CA LEU A 159 4.95 -14.74 -13.91
C LEU A 159 3.58 -15.22 -13.36
N PRO A 160 3.27 -16.52 -13.29
CA PRO A 160 2.12 -17.01 -12.53
C PRO A 160 2.13 -16.60 -11.06
N LEU A 161 3.29 -16.65 -10.39
CA LEU A 161 3.42 -16.22 -9.00
C LEU A 161 3.13 -14.72 -8.83
N VAL A 162 3.59 -13.87 -9.77
CA VAL A 162 3.18 -12.45 -9.81
C VAL A 162 1.66 -12.33 -9.91
N GLY A 163 1.03 -13.14 -10.77
CA GLY A 163 -0.42 -13.23 -10.88
C GLY A 163 -1.12 -13.53 -9.55
N VAL A 164 -0.65 -14.55 -8.83
CA VAL A 164 -1.20 -14.92 -7.52
C VAL A 164 -1.05 -13.77 -6.52
N LEU A 165 0.13 -13.17 -6.42
CA LEU A 165 0.39 -12.08 -5.47
C LEU A 165 -0.46 -10.84 -5.78
N ILE A 166 -0.61 -10.48 -7.05
CA ILE A 166 -1.48 -9.36 -7.46
C ILE A 166 -2.96 -9.70 -7.26
N GLY A 167 -3.36 -10.96 -7.44
CA GLY A 167 -4.70 -11.45 -7.11
C GLY A 167 -5.02 -11.31 -5.61
N LEU A 168 -4.09 -11.69 -4.74
CA LEU A 168 -4.21 -11.50 -3.29
C LEU A 168 -4.29 -10.01 -2.90
N ALA A 169 -3.51 -9.15 -3.57
CA ALA A 169 -3.60 -7.70 -3.38
C ALA A 169 -4.99 -7.18 -3.77
N ALA A 170 -5.51 -7.58 -4.93
CA ALA A 170 -6.82 -7.16 -5.44
C ALA A 170 -7.97 -7.67 -4.56
N ALA A 171 -7.87 -8.90 -4.05
CA ALA A 171 -8.84 -9.49 -3.13
C ALA A 171 -8.87 -8.77 -1.79
N THR A 172 -7.73 -8.24 -1.35
CA THR A 172 -7.64 -7.42 -0.14
C THR A 172 -8.27 -6.04 -0.36
N LYS A 173 -7.93 -5.37 -1.47
CA LYS A 173 -8.45 -4.05 -1.85
C LYS A 173 -8.25 -3.82 -3.34
N TRP A 174 -9.23 -3.23 -4.03
CA TRP A 174 -9.17 -3.00 -5.48
C TRP A 174 -8.01 -2.12 -5.96
N VAL A 175 -7.31 -1.43 -5.07
CA VAL A 175 -6.02 -0.77 -5.35
C VAL A 175 -4.98 -1.74 -5.91
N GLY A 176 -5.09 -3.05 -5.60
CA GLY A 176 -4.29 -4.10 -6.26
C GLY A 176 -4.43 -4.12 -7.79
N PHE A 177 -5.61 -3.76 -8.34
CA PHE A 177 -5.79 -3.63 -9.79
C PHE A 177 -5.02 -2.45 -10.39
N TYR A 178 -4.75 -1.40 -9.61
CA TYR A 178 -3.87 -0.32 -10.07
C TYR A 178 -2.43 -0.81 -10.22
N ALA A 179 -1.99 -1.69 -9.32
CA ALA A 179 -0.68 -2.32 -9.39
C ALA A 179 -0.57 -3.23 -10.63
N LEU A 180 -1.65 -3.97 -10.94
CA LEU A 180 -1.77 -4.77 -12.14
C LEU A 180 -1.65 -3.94 -13.43
N ALA A 181 -2.35 -2.80 -13.49
CA ALA A 181 -2.27 -1.88 -14.63
C ALA A 181 -0.83 -1.38 -14.85
N GLY A 182 -0.10 -1.09 -13.78
CA GLY A 182 1.31 -0.71 -13.84
C GLY A 182 2.21 -1.80 -14.42
N LEU A 183 1.98 -3.07 -14.07
CA LEU A 183 2.71 -4.21 -14.66
C LEU A 183 2.46 -4.32 -16.16
N TRP A 184 1.21 -4.20 -16.60
CA TRP A 184 0.87 -4.21 -18.04
C TRP A 184 1.59 -3.10 -18.81
N VAL A 185 1.63 -1.89 -18.27
CA VAL A 185 2.36 -0.79 -18.89
C VAL A 185 3.86 -1.07 -18.96
N LEU A 186 4.46 -1.60 -17.89
CA LEU A 186 5.88 -1.98 -17.88
C LEU A 186 6.21 -3.10 -18.87
N ILE A 187 5.28 -4.02 -19.12
CA ILE A 187 5.43 -5.11 -20.10
C ILE A 187 5.31 -4.57 -21.51
N LEU A 188 4.22 -3.87 -21.83
CA LEU A 188 3.95 -3.35 -23.16
C LEU A 188 5.01 -2.33 -23.60
N ALA A 189 5.57 -1.55 -22.67
CA ALA A 189 6.64 -0.60 -22.96
C ALA A 189 7.93 -1.25 -23.51
N ARG A 190 8.11 -2.58 -23.33
CA ARG A 190 9.31 -3.32 -23.74
C ARG A 190 9.38 -3.65 -25.24
N SER A 191 8.27 -3.60 -25.97
CA SER A 191 8.23 -3.88 -27.42
C SER A 191 7.67 -2.71 -28.22
N ASP A 192 8.01 -2.62 -29.51
CA ASP A 192 7.49 -1.60 -30.42
C ASP A 192 5.97 -1.69 -30.59
N LEU A 193 5.45 -2.89 -30.83
CA LEU A 193 4.01 -3.16 -30.91
C LEU A 193 3.31 -2.80 -29.59
N GLY A 194 3.90 -3.15 -28.44
CA GLY A 194 3.34 -2.83 -27.14
C GLY A 194 3.31 -1.32 -26.87
N ARG A 195 4.34 -0.56 -27.27
CA ARG A 195 4.33 0.91 -27.18
C ARG A 195 3.24 1.55 -28.04
N LEU A 196 3.00 1.02 -29.24
CA LEU A 196 1.89 1.48 -30.09
C LEU A 196 0.55 1.30 -29.38
N LEU A 197 0.32 0.09 -28.83
CA LEU A 197 -0.89 -0.21 -28.07
C LEU A 197 -1.03 0.67 -26.83
N LEU A 198 0.06 0.95 -26.12
CA LEU A 198 0.03 1.85 -24.96
C LEU A 198 -0.41 3.26 -25.34
N VAL A 199 0.10 3.82 -26.45
CA VAL A 199 -0.33 5.15 -26.91
C VAL A 199 -1.81 5.12 -27.29
N ALA A 200 -2.26 4.09 -28.00
CA ALA A 200 -3.67 3.94 -28.38
C ALA A 200 -4.59 3.80 -27.15
N LEU A 201 -4.22 2.94 -26.19
CA LEU A 201 -4.95 2.74 -24.94
C LEU A 201 -4.95 4.00 -24.07
N LEU A 202 -3.83 4.73 -24.00
CA LEU A 202 -3.75 5.98 -23.27
C LEU A 202 -4.60 7.08 -23.93
N ALA A 203 -4.61 7.15 -25.27
CA ALA A 203 -5.49 8.07 -25.99
C ALA A 203 -6.97 7.76 -25.71
N LEU A 204 -7.35 6.48 -25.79
CA LEU A 204 -8.70 6.04 -25.45
C LEU A 204 -9.05 6.34 -23.99
N ALA A 205 -8.15 6.03 -23.05
CA ALA A 205 -8.34 6.30 -21.63
C ALA A 205 -8.42 7.80 -21.33
N THR A 206 -7.71 8.64 -22.09
CA THR A 206 -7.81 10.10 -21.98
C THR A 206 -9.19 10.58 -22.43
N VAL A 207 -9.71 10.06 -23.55
CA VAL A 207 -11.04 10.41 -24.05
C VAL A 207 -12.13 9.92 -23.10
N VAL A 208 -12.15 8.62 -22.80
CA VAL A 208 -13.18 7.99 -21.96
C VAL A 208 -13.09 8.49 -20.53
N GLY A 209 -11.87 8.56 -19.98
CA GLY A 209 -11.61 8.96 -18.61
C GLY A 209 -11.81 10.45 -18.36
N ALA A 210 -11.81 11.31 -19.39
CA ALA A 210 -12.14 12.73 -19.24
C ALA A 210 -13.66 12.96 -19.10
N ILE A 211 -14.51 12.01 -19.53
CA ILE A 211 -15.97 12.16 -19.46
C ILE A 211 -16.39 12.22 -17.98
N GLY A 212 -16.92 13.37 -17.57
CA GLY A 212 -17.40 13.60 -16.20
C GLY A 212 -16.32 13.53 -15.12
N ALA A 213 -15.03 13.64 -15.49
CA ALA A 213 -13.94 13.63 -14.53
C ALA A 213 -13.58 15.04 -14.04
N PRO A 214 -12.96 15.15 -12.84
CA PRO A 214 -12.43 16.41 -12.36
C PRO A 214 -11.40 16.99 -13.34
N TRP A 215 -11.40 18.32 -13.52
CA TRP A 215 -10.47 18.99 -14.44
C TRP A 215 -8.98 18.62 -14.22
N PRO A 216 -8.47 18.41 -12.97
CA PRO A 216 -7.08 18.02 -12.79
C PRO A 216 -6.78 16.64 -13.38
N PHE A 217 -7.74 15.71 -13.38
CA PHE A 217 -7.58 14.41 -13.98
C PHE A 217 -7.40 14.51 -15.50
N GLY A 218 -8.25 15.32 -16.15
CA GLY A 218 -8.16 15.58 -17.59
C GLY A 218 -6.81 16.19 -17.98
N VAL A 219 -6.33 17.19 -17.22
CA VAL A 219 -5.02 17.81 -17.44
C VAL A 219 -3.88 16.80 -17.32
N VAL A 220 -3.91 15.95 -16.28
CA VAL A 220 -2.88 14.91 -16.09
C VAL A 220 -2.93 13.87 -17.22
N MET A 221 -4.11 13.42 -17.65
CA MET A 221 -4.22 12.46 -18.76
C MET A 221 -3.71 13.05 -20.08
N LEU A 222 -4.06 14.30 -20.39
CA LEU A 222 -3.54 15.02 -21.55
C LEU A 222 -2.01 15.19 -21.49
N ALA A 223 -1.46 15.51 -20.31
CA ALA A 223 -0.03 15.61 -20.10
C ALA A 223 0.69 14.26 -20.27
N LEU A 224 0.10 13.17 -19.78
CA LEU A 224 0.63 11.81 -19.98
C LEU A 224 0.57 11.42 -21.46
N LEU A 225 -0.50 11.73 -22.17
CA LEU A 225 -0.63 11.47 -23.60
C LEU A 225 0.41 12.28 -24.40
N ALA A 226 0.54 13.57 -24.11
CA ALA A 226 1.56 14.42 -24.72
C ALA A 226 2.97 13.90 -24.44
N LEU A 227 3.25 13.45 -23.21
CA LEU A 227 4.52 12.83 -22.85
C LEU A 227 4.75 11.53 -23.61
N ALA A 228 3.75 10.67 -23.73
CA ALA A 228 3.85 9.42 -24.50
C ALA A 228 4.15 9.71 -25.97
N LEU A 229 3.47 10.69 -26.58
CA LEU A 229 3.72 11.15 -27.94
C LEU A 229 5.12 11.77 -28.10
N ALA A 230 5.59 12.55 -27.14
CA ALA A 230 6.95 13.10 -27.16
C ALA A 230 8.01 11.98 -27.04
N ILE A 231 7.76 10.97 -26.20
CA ILE A 231 8.64 9.81 -26.09
C ILE A 231 8.68 9.02 -27.40
N THR A 232 7.53 8.79 -28.06
CA THR A 232 7.50 8.10 -29.36
C THR A 232 8.07 8.94 -30.48
N TRP A 233 8.00 10.27 -30.40
CA TRP A 233 8.70 11.17 -31.32
C TRP A 233 10.21 11.03 -31.22
N VAL A 234 10.75 11.06 -29.99
CA VAL A 234 12.20 10.92 -29.75
C VAL A 234 12.68 9.48 -29.96
N ARG A 235 11.82 8.48 -29.73
CA ARG A 235 12.09 7.06 -29.96
C ARG A 235 11.01 6.47 -30.85
N PRO A 236 11.13 6.64 -32.18
CA PRO A 236 10.15 6.17 -33.13
C PRO A 236 9.86 4.68 -32.96
N ILE A 237 8.57 4.33 -33.00
CA ILE A 237 8.11 2.95 -32.98
C ILE A 237 8.47 2.34 -34.34
N ARG A 238 9.28 1.27 -34.31
CA ARG A 238 9.68 0.51 -35.50
C ARG A 238 9.01 -0.84 -35.45
N LEU A 239 7.86 -0.96 -36.11
CA LEU A 239 7.11 -2.22 -36.14
C LEU A 239 7.86 -3.25 -36.97
N ASP A 240 8.11 -4.42 -36.38
CA ASP A 240 8.51 -5.62 -37.11
C ASP A 240 7.25 -6.34 -37.58
N LEU A 241 7.03 -6.36 -38.90
CA LEU A 241 5.85 -6.96 -39.50
C LEU A 241 5.79 -8.48 -39.23
N ALA A 242 6.93 -9.18 -39.18
CA ALA A 242 6.96 -10.61 -38.92
C ALA A 242 6.56 -10.93 -37.47
N ASP A 243 7.05 -10.13 -36.50
CA ASP A 243 6.66 -10.24 -35.09
C ASP A 243 5.17 -9.92 -34.90
N ALA A 244 4.64 -8.90 -35.60
CA ALA A 244 3.23 -8.55 -35.55
C ALA A 244 2.31 -9.61 -36.18
N LEU A 245 2.67 -10.13 -37.35
CA LEU A 245 1.90 -11.15 -38.07
C LEU A 245 1.83 -12.49 -37.34
N THR A 246 2.86 -12.82 -36.54
CA THR A 246 2.85 -14.03 -35.71
C THR A 246 2.05 -13.84 -34.42
N ALA A 247 2.20 -12.69 -33.77
CA ALA A 247 1.61 -12.48 -32.45
C ALA A 247 0.12 -12.14 -32.46
N LEU A 248 -0.30 -11.25 -33.37
CA LEU A 248 -1.67 -10.72 -33.36
C LEU A 248 -2.72 -11.81 -33.58
N PRO A 249 -2.61 -12.72 -34.56
CA PRO A 249 -3.62 -13.74 -34.78
C PRO A 249 -3.73 -14.73 -33.62
N ALA A 250 -2.59 -15.20 -33.09
CA ALA A 250 -2.56 -16.16 -31.98
C ALA A 250 -3.14 -15.57 -30.69
N SER A 251 -2.76 -14.33 -30.37
CA SER A 251 -3.27 -13.63 -29.18
C SER A 251 -4.75 -13.25 -29.34
N ALA A 252 -5.15 -12.78 -30.52
CA ALA A 252 -6.54 -12.45 -30.81
C ALA A 252 -7.44 -13.69 -30.74
N ALA A 253 -7.01 -14.83 -31.28
CA ALA A 253 -7.78 -16.07 -31.24
C ALA A 253 -8.06 -16.53 -29.79
N VAL A 254 -7.05 -16.48 -28.91
CA VAL A 254 -7.21 -16.86 -27.49
C VAL A 254 -8.16 -15.90 -26.78
N LEU A 255 -7.93 -14.59 -26.89
CA LEU A 255 -8.73 -13.58 -26.20
C LEU A 255 -10.17 -13.53 -26.72
N ALA A 256 -10.36 -13.60 -28.04
CA ALA A 256 -11.68 -13.63 -28.66
C ALA A 256 -12.43 -14.93 -28.32
N GLY A 257 -11.74 -16.08 -28.31
CA GLY A 257 -12.34 -17.35 -27.90
C GLY A 257 -12.80 -17.34 -26.45
N MET A 258 -11.98 -16.80 -25.53
CA MET A 258 -12.36 -16.64 -24.12
C MET A 258 -13.54 -15.67 -23.96
N ALA A 259 -13.50 -14.51 -24.61
CA ALA A 259 -14.59 -13.53 -24.55
C ALA A 259 -15.89 -14.13 -25.12
N LEU A 260 -15.81 -14.79 -26.28
CA LEU A 260 -16.95 -15.45 -26.91
C LEU A 260 -17.53 -16.54 -26.00
N ALA A 261 -16.69 -17.33 -25.32
CA ALA A 261 -17.16 -18.36 -24.40
C ALA A 261 -18.04 -17.77 -23.28
N PHE A 262 -17.64 -16.63 -22.71
CA PHE A 262 -18.44 -15.95 -21.71
C PHE A 262 -19.73 -15.36 -22.29
N VAL A 263 -19.66 -14.76 -23.48
CA VAL A 263 -20.84 -14.22 -24.17
C VAL A 263 -21.86 -15.32 -24.48
N LEU A 264 -21.40 -16.51 -24.89
CA LEU A 264 -22.26 -17.67 -25.18
C LEU A 264 -22.82 -18.32 -23.91
N ALA A 265 -22.07 -18.30 -22.81
CA ALA A 265 -22.53 -18.80 -21.52
C ALA A 265 -23.47 -17.85 -20.79
N PHE A 266 -23.40 -16.55 -21.09
CA PHE A 266 -24.25 -15.55 -20.46
C PHE A 266 -25.76 -15.86 -20.54
N PRO A 267 -26.33 -16.22 -21.71
CA PRO A 267 -27.75 -16.58 -21.81
C PRO A 267 -28.08 -17.99 -21.30
N SER A 268 -27.09 -18.84 -21.00
CA SER A 268 -27.34 -20.23 -20.53
C SER A 268 -27.61 -20.33 -19.03
N VAL A 269 -27.57 -19.20 -18.32
CA VAL A 269 -27.81 -19.12 -16.87
C VAL A 269 -29.00 -18.19 -16.66
N ASP A 270 -30.05 -18.73 -16.06
CA ASP A 270 -31.27 -17.99 -15.76
C ASP A 270 -30.97 -16.81 -14.82
N GLY A 271 -31.54 -15.65 -15.12
CA GLY A 271 -31.40 -14.46 -14.29
C GLY A 271 -31.93 -13.19 -14.94
N ARG A 272 -32.16 -12.15 -14.15
CA ARG A 272 -32.69 -10.86 -14.66
C ARG A 272 -31.75 -10.21 -15.67
N THR A 273 -32.26 -9.39 -16.57
CA THR A 273 -31.36 -8.59 -17.42
C THR A 273 -30.58 -7.58 -16.55
N PRO A 274 -29.26 -7.43 -16.77
CA PRO A 274 -28.48 -6.39 -16.12
C PRO A 274 -29.08 -5.00 -16.36
N GLY A 275 -29.19 -4.20 -15.31
CA GLY A 275 -29.73 -2.84 -15.34
C GLY A 275 -28.69 -1.76 -15.65
N GLY A 276 -27.39 -2.11 -15.70
CA GLY A 276 -26.31 -1.16 -15.96
C GLY A 276 -25.01 -1.82 -16.44
N ALA A 277 -24.08 -1.02 -16.96
CA ALA A 277 -22.83 -1.51 -17.56
C ALA A 277 -21.95 -2.32 -16.60
N VAL A 278 -21.96 -1.98 -15.31
CA VAL A 278 -21.21 -2.70 -14.26
C VAL A 278 -21.79 -4.09 -14.06
N GLU A 279 -23.12 -4.19 -13.93
CA GLU A 279 -23.81 -5.48 -13.87
C GLU A 279 -23.62 -6.28 -15.16
N VAL A 280 -23.50 -5.64 -16.34
CA VAL A 280 -23.18 -6.36 -17.58
C VAL A 280 -21.79 -6.98 -17.50
N VAL A 281 -20.78 -6.23 -17.07
CA VAL A 281 -19.39 -6.73 -16.98
C VAL A 281 -19.25 -7.81 -15.92
N PHE A 282 -19.73 -7.55 -14.70
CA PHE A 282 -19.66 -8.54 -13.61
C PHE A 282 -20.62 -9.70 -13.84
N GLY A 283 -21.81 -9.45 -14.37
CA GLY A 283 -22.77 -10.49 -14.75
C GLY A 283 -22.23 -11.39 -15.84
N LEU A 284 -21.50 -10.85 -16.84
CA LEU A 284 -20.80 -11.66 -17.84
C LEU A 284 -19.87 -12.67 -17.16
N LEU A 285 -18.99 -12.18 -16.29
CA LEU A 285 -18.02 -13.02 -15.58
C LEU A 285 -18.68 -14.00 -14.60
N ALA A 286 -19.68 -13.54 -13.85
CA ALA A 286 -20.34 -14.33 -12.82
C ALA A 286 -21.25 -15.41 -13.42
N ARG A 287 -22.06 -15.09 -14.43
CA ARG A 287 -22.87 -16.09 -15.15
C ARG A 287 -21.98 -17.06 -15.92
N GLY A 288 -20.90 -16.56 -16.54
CA GLY A 288 -19.90 -17.42 -17.16
C GLY A 288 -19.30 -18.40 -16.15
N ALA A 289 -18.96 -17.95 -14.94
CA ALA A 289 -18.48 -18.83 -13.88
C ALA A 289 -19.56 -19.82 -13.40
N GLN A 290 -20.82 -19.40 -13.30
CA GLN A 290 -21.95 -20.24 -12.92
C GLN A 290 -22.25 -21.35 -13.95
N ALA A 291 -22.09 -21.05 -15.25
CA ALA A 291 -22.17 -22.04 -16.31
C ALA A 291 -21.03 -23.09 -16.24
N ARG A 292 -20.01 -22.85 -15.40
CA ARG A 292 -18.82 -23.67 -15.12
C ARG A 292 -17.89 -23.87 -16.31
N TRP A 293 -18.40 -24.24 -17.48
CA TRP A 293 -17.61 -24.59 -18.65
C TRP A 293 -16.71 -23.47 -19.18
N PRO A 294 -17.07 -22.16 -19.17
CA PRO A 294 -16.17 -21.08 -19.59
C PRO A 294 -15.01 -20.91 -18.61
N ALA A 295 -15.27 -21.04 -17.31
CA ALA A 295 -14.23 -21.01 -16.29
C ALA A 295 -13.27 -22.22 -16.45
N TRP A 296 -13.81 -23.41 -16.68
CA TRP A 296 -13.00 -24.59 -17.01
C TRP A 296 -12.21 -24.41 -18.31
N LEU A 297 -12.79 -23.78 -19.33
CA LEU A 297 -12.08 -23.45 -20.57
C LEU A 297 -10.94 -22.45 -20.31
N MET A 298 -11.15 -21.40 -19.51
CA MET A 298 -10.09 -20.46 -19.14
C MET A 298 -8.96 -21.17 -18.39
N LEU A 299 -9.30 -22.03 -17.44
CA LEU A 299 -8.32 -22.82 -16.70
C LEU A 299 -7.61 -23.82 -17.61
N ALA A 300 -8.32 -24.44 -18.56
CA ALA A 300 -7.73 -25.33 -19.56
C ALA A 300 -6.81 -24.56 -20.50
N VAL A 301 -7.20 -23.39 -21.00
CA VAL A 301 -6.35 -22.51 -21.82
C VAL A 301 -5.13 -22.06 -21.02
N ALA A 302 -5.30 -21.61 -19.79
CA ALA A 302 -4.19 -21.25 -18.92
C ALA A 302 -3.26 -22.45 -18.70
N GLY A 303 -3.80 -23.62 -18.35
CA GLY A 303 -3.05 -24.87 -18.17
C GLY A 303 -2.32 -25.34 -19.43
N LEU A 304 -2.95 -25.24 -20.60
CA LEU A 304 -2.35 -25.54 -21.90
C LEU A 304 -1.23 -24.54 -22.22
N LEU A 305 -1.42 -23.25 -21.95
CA LEU A 305 -0.38 -22.24 -22.12
C LEU A 305 0.77 -22.43 -21.10
N ILE A 306 0.48 -22.85 -19.86
CA ILE A 306 1.49 -23.23 -18.85
C ILE A 306 2.28 -24.44 -19.36
N GLY A 307 1.60 -25.50 -19.79
CA GLY A 307 2.22 -26.71 -20.32
C GLY A 307 3.03 -26.43 -21.59
N TRP A 308 2.48 -25.65 -22.53
CA TRP A 308 3.16 -25.19 -23.73
C TRP A 308 4.39 -24.36 -23.40
N ARG A 309 4.28 -23.44 -22.43
CA ARG A 309 5.39 -22.63 -21.94
C ARG A 309 6.47 -23.50 -21.32
N ALA A 310 6.11 -24.44 -20.45
CA ALA A 310 7.05 -25.36 -19.82
C ALA A 310 7.76 -26.23 -20.85
N TRP A 311 7.03 -26.80 -21.81
CA TRP A 311 7.60 -27.58 -22.91
C TRP A 311 8.55 -26.75 -23.79
N ARG A 312 8.17 -25.51 -24.14
CA ARG A 312 9.06 -24.58 -24.86
C ARG A 312 10.28 -24.20 -24.03
N SER A 313 10.13 -23.98 -22.73
CA SER A 313 11.23 -23.68 -21.80
C SER A 313 12.23 -24.83 -21.74
N LEU A 314 11.76 -26.09 -21.74
CA LEU A 314 12.62 -27.27 -21.75
C LEU A 314 13.40 -27.42 -23.07
N ARG A 315 12.78 -27.10 -24.22
CA ARG A 315 13.42 -27.23 -25.54
C ARG A 315 14.29 -26.04 -25.94
N ASP A 316 13.82 -24.84 -25.66
CA ASP A 316 14.53 -23.58 -25.87
C ASP A 316 14.39 -22.67 -24.65
N PRO A 317 15.27 -22.86 -23.64
CA PRO A 317 15.27 -22.02 -22.44
C PRO A 317 15.52 -20.53 -22.73
N ARG A 318 15.99 -20.16 -23.93
CA ARG A 318 16.22 -18.75 -24.31
C ARG A 318 14.91 -18.02 -24.60
N SER A 319 13.84 -18.74 -24.95
CA SER A 319 12.50 -18.17 -25.13
C SER A 319 11.97 -17.55 -23.82
N ASP A 320 12.44 -18.04 -22.67
CA ASP A 320 12.08 -17.46 -21.38
C ASP A 320 12.63 -16.06 -21.18
N ALA A 321 13.81 -15.77 -21.73
CA ALA A 321 14.46 -14.47 -21.57
C ALA A 321 13.75 -13.34 -22.32
N ARG A 322 12.90 -13.70 -23.30
CA ARG A 322 12.24 -12.76 -24.21
C ARG A 322 10.72 -12.80 -24.09
N TRP A 323 10.21 -13.30 -22.96
CA TRP A 323 8.78 -13.52 -22.68
C TRP A 323 7.84 -12.33 -22.94
N TYR A 324 8.36 -11.10 -22.93
CA TYR A 324 7.62 -9.87 -23.19
C TYR A 324 7.47 -9.55 -24.70
N ARG A 325 8.21 -10.23 -25.58
CA ARG A 325 8.10 -10.06 -27.03
C ARG A 325 6.89 -10.83 -27.57
N PRO A 326 6.02 -10.18 -28.33
CA PRO A 326 4.73 -10.76 -28.71
C PRO A 326 4.85 -11.98 -29.63
N GLY A 327 5.78 -12.02 -30.60
CA GLY A 327 5.96 -13.16 -31.52
C GLY A 327 6.66 -14.38 -30.94
N GLU A 328 7.18 -14.29 -29.70
CA GLU A 328 7.77 -15.46 -29.04
C GLU A 328 6.73 -16.55 -28.78
N MET A 329 7.22 -17.79 -28.58
CA MET A 329 6.36 -18.96 -28.32
C MET A 329 5.39 -19.28 -29.46
N GLY A 330 5.69 -18.86 -30.69
CA GLY A 330 4.79 -19.01 -31.83
C GLY A 330 3.60 -18.03 -31.78
N GLY A 331 3.80 -16.82 -31.22
CA GLY A 331 2.78 -15.78 -31.10
C GLY A 331 1.95 -15.81 -29.81
N PHE A 332 2.18 -16.78 -28.92
CA PHE A 332 1.39 -16.97 -27.69
C PHE A 332 1.97 -16.28 -26.45
N ALA A 333 3.08 -15.55 -26.58
CA ALA A 333 3.72 -14.91 -25.43
C ALA A 333 2.80 -13.93 -24.70
N TRP A 334 1.99 -13.15 -25.42
CA TRP A 334 1.01 -12.25 -24.78
C TRP A 334 -0.22 -12.98 -24.25
N SER A 335 -0.68 -14.05 -24.89
CA SER A 335 -1.70 -14.93 -24.30
C SER A 335 -1.24 -15.54 -22.98
N TRP A 336 0.04 -15.93 -22.91
CA TRP A 336 0.68 -16.40 -21.68
C TRP A 336 0.69 -15.31 -20.59
N VAL A 337 1.11 -14.09 -20.94
CA VAL A 337 1.06 -12.95 -20.02
C VAL A 337 -0.37 -12.68 -19.57
N GLY A 338 -1.34 -12.73 -20.48
CA GLY A 338 -2.77 -12.59 -20.20
C GLY A 338 -3.29 -13.66 -19.24
N ALA A 339 -2.94 -14.92 -19.43
CA ALA A 339 -3.26 -15.98 -18.48
C ALA A 339 -2.68 -15.69 -17.09
N CYS A 340 -1.42 -15.25 -17.01
CA CYS A 340 -0.76 -14.99 -15.73
C CYS A 340 -1.25 -13.74 -15.02
N LEU A 341 -1.62 -12.68 -15.76
CA LEU A 341 -1.89 -11.35 -15.19
C LEU A 341 -3.36 -10.92 -15.32
N ILE A 342 -4.22 -11.74 -15.91
CA ILE A 342 -5.68 -11.51 -15.93
C ILE A 342 -6.38 -12.72 -15.34
N VAL A 343 -6.17 -13.91 -15.91
CA VAL A 343 -6.88 -15.12 -15.49
C VAL A 343 -6.52 -15.49 -14.05
N ILE A 344 -5.23 -15.68 -13.74
CA ILE A 344 -4.80 -16.08 -12.38
C ILE A 344 -5.23 -15.07 -11.31
N PRO A 345 -4.99 -13.74 -11.42
CA PRO A 345 -5.44 -12.78 -10.42
C PRO A 345 -6.96 -12.81 -10.21
N LEU A 346 -7.75 -12.89 -11.29
CA LEU A 346 -9.22 -12.96 -11.19
C LEU A 346 -9.69 -14.28 -10.58
N THR A 347 -9.01 -15.39 -10.86
CA THR A 347 -9.29 -16.68 -10.21
C THR A 347 -9.00 -16.58 -8.72
N VAL A 348 -7.82 -16.08 -8.32
CA VAL A 348 -7.47 -15.91 -6.89
C VAL A 348 -8.48 -14.99 -6.20
N TYR A 349 -8.85 -13.88 -6.84
CA TYR A 349 -9.89 -12.98 -6.36
C TYR A 349 -11.23 -13.71 -6.16
N ALA A 350 -11.71 -14.45 -7.17
CA ALA A 350 -12.97 -15.19 -7.11
C ALA A 350 -12.95 -16.29 -6.04
N LEU A 351 -11.82 -16.97 -5.85
CA LEU A 351 -11.67 -18.01 -4.81
C LEU A 351 -11.85 -17.45 -3.39
N THR A 352 -11.56 -16.16 -3.16
CA THR A 352 -11.80 -15.54 -1.85
C THR A 352 -13.29 -15.42 -1.48
N TYR A 353 -14.19 -15.57 -2.46
CA TYR A 353 -15.64 -15.58 -2.25
C TYR A 353 -16.22 -16.98 -2.04
N ILE A 354 -15.39 -18.05 -1.97
CA ILE A 354 -15.88 -19.40 -1.64
C ILE A 354 -16.70 -19.41 -0.34
N PRO A 355 -16.26 -18.80 0.78
CA PRO A 355 -17.07 -18.76 2.00
C PRO A 355 -18.40 -18.06 1.79
N TYR A 356 -18.42 -16.97 1.02
CA TYR A 356 -19.64 -16.23 0.70
C TYR A 356 -20.65 -17.11 -0.07
N LEU A 357 -20.18 -17.89 -1.04
CA LEU A 357 -21.01 -18.82 -1.81
C LEU A 357 -21.48 -20.02 -0.96
N GLN A 358 -20.66 -20.48 -0.02
CA GLN A 358 -21.03 -21.55 0.93
C GLN A 358 -22.19 -21.14 1.85
N LEU A 359 -22.48 -19.84 1.98
CA LEU A 359 -23.66 -19.35 2.71
C LEU A 359 -24.97 -19.52 1.93
N GLY A 360 -24.94 -20.11 0.72
CA GLY A 360 -26.11 -20.27 -0.14
C GLY A 360 -26.35 -19.11 -1.10
N HIS A 361 -25.38 -18.20 -1.24
CA HIS A 361 -25.44 -17.11 -2.21
C HIS A 361 -25.12 -17.59 -3.64
N ASP A 362 -25.85 -17.07 -4.61
CA ASP A 362 -25.64 -17.41 -6.02
C ASP A 362 -24.45 -16.65 -6.65
N TRP A 363 -23.94 -17.19 -7.76
CA TRP A 363 -22.93 -16.49 -8.57
C TRP A 363 -23.54 -15.31 -9.30
N ALA A 364 -24.69 -15.51 -9.95
CA ALA A 364 -25.42 -14.48 -10.65
C ALA A 364 -26.86 -14.36 -10.15
N VAL A 365 -27.51 -13.21 -10.39
CA VAL A 365 -28.88 -12.94 -9.92
C VAL A 365 -29.86 -14.01 -10.43
N ALA A 366 -30.33 -14.91 -9.57
CA ALA A 366 -31.45 -15.82 -9.82
C ALA A 366 -32.77 -15.19 -9.31
N GLY A 367 -33.85 -15.32 -10.07
CA GLY A 367 -35.16 -14.78 -9.68
C GLY A 367 -35.83 -15.61 -8.57
N GLY A 368 -35.71 -15.19 -7.30
CA GLY A 368 -36.41 -15.72 -6.12
C GLY A 368 -36.27 -14.77 -4.91
N PRO A 369 -37.19 -14.77 -3.92
CA PRO A 369 -37.53 -13.55 -3.15
C PRO A 369 -36.47 -13.10 -2.12
N GLY A 370 -36.11 -11.82 -2.19
CA GLY A 370 -35.20 -11.11 -1.26
C GLY A 370 -34.12 -10.33 -2.02
N TYR A 371 -33.56 -9.25 -1.45
CA TYR A 371 -32.41 -8.54 -2.04
C TYR A 371 -31.35 -9.56 -2.47
N GLY A 372 -31.10 -9.70 -3.78
CA GLY A 372 -30.32 -10.79 -4.32
C GLY A 372 -28.86 -10.66 -3.91
N TRP A 373 -28.42 -11.46 -2.94
CA TRP A 373 -27.04 -11.49 -2.46
C TRP A 373 -26.08 -12.22 -3.41
N SER A 374 -26.33 -12.20 -4.73
CA SER A 374 -25.47 -12.87 -5.70
C SER A 374 -24.14 -12.13 -5.90
N LEU A 375 -23.12 -12.82 -6.41
CA LEU A 375 -21.78 -12.24 -6.53
C LEU A 375 -21.72 -11.06 -7.52
N ASP A 376 -22.42 -11.12 -8.66
CA ASP A 376 -22.53 -10.01 -9.61
C ASP A 376 -23.21 -8.77 -9.02
N GLU A 377 -24.30 -8.97 -8.30
CA GLU A 377 -25.06 -7.94 -7.61
C GLU A 377 -24.25 -7.36 -6.46
N LEU A 378 -23.53 -8.18 -5.67
CA LEU A 378 -22.61 -7.72 -4.64
C LEU A 378 -21.55 -6.77 -5.23
N HIS A 379 -20.96 -7.12 -6.37
CA HIS A 379 -19.97 -6.26 -7.04
C HIS A 379 -20.60 -4.97 -7.60
N ALA A 380 -21.81 -5.06 -8.13
CA ALA A 380 -22.58 -3.89 -8.57
C ALA A 380 -22.91 -2.96 -7.40
N GLN A 381 -23.30 -3.51 -6.24
CA GLN A 381 -23.53 -2.76 -5.00
C GLN A 381 -22.24 -2.15 -4.45
N MET A 382 -21.14 -2.90 -4.39
CA MET A 382 -19.83 -2.38 -3.97
C MET A 382 -19.39 -1.22 -4.87
N PHE A 383 -19.46 -1.39 -6.19
CA PHE A 383 -19.13 -0.34 -7.14
C PHE A 383 -20.09 0.85 -7.01
N GLY A 384 -21.40 0.60 -6.99
CA GLY A 384 -22.44 1.61 -6.89
C GLY A 384 -22.32 2.44 -5.62
N TYR A 385 -22.05 1.80 -4.48
CA TYR A 385 -21.71 2.46 -3.23
C TYR A 385 -20.47 3.34 -3.40
N HIS A 386 -19.35 2.79 -3.88
CA HIS A 386 -18.11 3.56 -4.00
C HIS A 386 -18.13 4.69 -5.05
N PHE A 387 -18.96 4.56 -6.08
CA PHE A 387 -19.13 5.56 -7.13
C PHE A 387 -20.06 6.69 -6.68
N ASN A 388 -21.17 6.35 -6.01
CA ASN A 388 -22.19 7.30 -5.58
C ASN A 388 -21.99 7.86 -4.16
N LEU A 389 -21.01 7.37 -3.39
CA LEU A 389 -20.72 7.89 -2.06
C LEU A 389 -20.27 9.36 -2.15
N LYS A 390 -21.16 10.28 -1.76
CA LYS A 390 -20.90 11.72 -1.64
C LYS A 390 -20.77 12.20 -0.20
N ALA A 391 -20.96 11.33 0.78
CA ALA A 391 -20.82 11.67 2.19
C ALA A 391 -19.39 12.14 2.49
N GLY A 392 -19.29 13.31 3.13
CA GLY A 392 -18.03 13.85 3.66
C GLY A 392 -17.65 13.22 5.00
N HIS A 393 -16.41 13.47 5.42
CA HIS A 393 -15.92 13.12 6.75
C HIS A 393 -14.86 14.14 7.16
N ASP A 394 -14.82 14.59 8.41
CA ASP A 394 -13.92 15.67 8.83
C ASP A 394 -12.45 15.28 8.73
N SER A 395 -12.14 14.00 8.98
CA SER A 395 -10.80 13.43 8.75
C SER A 395 -10.47 13.11 7.28
N ALA A 396 -11.38 13.35 6.33
CA ALA A 396 -11.09 13.12 4.91
C ALA A 396 -10.01 14.09 4.43
N SER A 397 -9.06 13.58 3.65
CA SER A 397 -7.96 14.35 3.09
C SER A 397 -7.86 14.15 1.58
N PRO A 398 -7.74 15.24 0.81
CA PRO A 398 -7.69 15.13 -0.65
C PRO A 398 -6.37 14.52 -1.12
N TRP A 399 -6.38 13.80 -2.24
CA TRP A 399 -5.22 13.08 -2.79
C TRP A 399 -3.93 13.92 -2.90
N TRP A 400 -4.05 15.21 -3.23
CA TRP A 400 -2.90 16.10 -3.42
C TRP A 400 -2.22 16.47 -2.09
N SER A 401 -2.92 16.32 -0.96
CA SER A 401 -2.39 16.62 0.37
C SER A 401 -1.45 15.54 0.90
N TRP A 402 -1.57 14.31 0.39
CA TRP A 402 -0.87 13.16 0.97
C TRP A 402 0.65 13.23 0.79
N PRO A 403 1.22 13.50 -0.40
CA PRO A 403 2.68 13.63 -0.55
C PRO A 403 3.28 14.80 0.23
N LEU A 404 2.45 15.75 0.65
CA LEU A 404 2.83 16.92 1.44
C LEU A 404 2.61 16.71 2.95
N ALA A 405 2.07 15.56 3.35
CA ALA A 405 1.70 15.23 4.72
C ALA A 405 0.79 16.28 5.41
N LEU A 406 -0.09 16.96 4.64
CA LEU A 406 -0.83 18.15 5.11
C LEU A 406 -2.05 17.86 5.99
N LYS A 407 -2.58 16.64 5.93
CA LYS A 407 -3.78 16.25 6.67
C LYS A 407 -3.73 14.76 6.99
N PRO A 408 -3.13 14.36 8.13
CA PRO A 408 -3.16 12.98 8.58
C PRO A 408 -4.60 12.51 8.84
N THR A 409 -4.81 11.20 8.95
CA THR A 409 -6.13 10.66 9.36
C THR A 409 -6.13 10.39 10.86
N TRP A 410 -7.18 10.80 11.57
CA TRP A 410 -7.36 10.47 12.98
C TRP A 410 -8.00 9.09 13.14
N PHE A 411 -7.43 8.26 14.02
CA PHE A 411 -7.94 6.91 14.32
C PHE A 411 -8.34 6.70 15.78
N PHE A 412 -7.73 7.41 16.73
CA PHE A 412 -7.98 7.19 18.15
C PHE A 412 -7.63 8.42 18.97
N SER A 413 -8.35 8.62 20.07
CA SER A 413 -7.92 9.43 21.21
C SER A 413 -8.39 8.82 22.53
N GLY A 414 -7.60 8.95 23.58
CA GLY A 414 -7.99 8.59 24.95
C GLY A 414 -7.39 9.57 25.95
N SER A 415 -8.12 9.84 27.03
CA SER A 415 -7.65 10.62 28.19
C SER A 415 -7.37 9.63 29.32
N TYR A 416 -6.20 9.72 29.95
CA TYR A 416 -5.81 8.81 31.04
C TYR A 416 -5.91 9.49 32.40
N ASP A 417 -5.56 10.78 32.45
CA ASP A 417 -5.66 11.67 33.61
C ASP A 417 -6.00 13.10 33.12
N SER A 418 -6.07 14.09 34.03
CA SER A 418 -6.41 15.49 33.72
C SER A 418 -5.46 16.22 32.77
N ASP A 419 -4.24 15.71 32.58
CA ASP A 419 -3.17 16.34 31.81
C ASP A 419 -2.54 15.40 30.76
N GLN A 420 -3.04 14.17 30.63
CA GLN A 420 -2.48 13.16 29.74
C GLN A 420 -3.50 12.65 28.72
N ILE A 421 -3.10 12.77 27.46
CA ILE A 421 -3.84 12.34 26.29
C ILE A 421 -3.00 11.37 25.47
N ALA A 422 -3.63 10.38 24.84
CA ALA A 422 -3.01 9.61 23.77
C ALA A 422 -3.84 9.76 22.49
N ALA A 423 -3.16 9.63 21.35
CA ALA A 423 -3.81 9.65 20.05
C ALA A 423 -3.14 8.68 19.08
N ILE A 424 -3.90 8.27 18.06
CA ILE A 424 -3.36 7.61 16.87
C ILE A 424 -3.73 8.45 15.67
N TYR A 425 -2.72 9.10 15.09
CA TYR A 425 -2.78 9.78 13.81
C TYR A 425 -2.01 8.99 12.77
N ASN A 426 -2.67 8.71 11.65
CA ASN A 426 -2.04 8.20 10.46
C ASN A 426 -1.56 9.35 9.58
N GLY A 427 -0.36 9.81 9.88
CA GLY A 427 0.43 10.71 9.07
C GLY A 427 1.80 10.10 8.83
N GLY A 428 2.44 10.48 7.73
CA GLY A 428 3.83 10.10 7.49
C GLY A 428 4.82 11.04 8.15
N ASN A 429 6.10 10.68 8.09
CA ASN A 429 7.18 11.61 8.44
C ASN A 429 7.24 12.72 7.37
N PRO A 430 6.95 14.00 7.71
CA PRO A 430 6.89 15.06 6.70
C PRO A 430 8.20 15.23 5.94
N ILE A 431 9.35 15.00 6.60
CA ILE A 431 10.66 15.12 5.98
C ILE A 431 10.87 14.05 4.90
N LEU A 432 10.44 12.81 5.17
CA LEU A 432 10.48 11.73 4.19
C LEU A 432 9.51 12.01 3.03
N PHE A 433 8.30 12.47 3.34
CA PHE A 433 7.24 12.73 2.37
C PHE A 433 7.62 13.86 1.42
N TRP A 434 8.09 14.99 1.97
CA TRP A 434 8.54 16.14 1.17
C TRP A 434 9.75 15.79 0.31
N ALA A 435 10.67 14.96 0.80
CA ALA A 435 11.78 14.46 -0.02
C ALA A 435 11.31 13.53 -1.15
N GLY A 436 10.15 12.88 -1.00
CA GLY A 436 9.54 12.02 -2.00
C GLY A 436 9.31 12.71 -3.34
N ILE A 437 8.85 13.97 -3.33
CA ILE A 437 8.56 14.75 -4.54
C ILE A 437 9.83 15.00 -5.39
N PRO A 438 10.88 15.67 -4.89
CA PRO A 438 12.11 15.87 -5.65
C PRO A 438 12.84 14.54 -5.93
N ALA A 439 12.71 13.52 -5.07
CA ALA A 439 13.28 12.20 -5.32
C ALA A 439 12.62 11.51 -6.52
N LEU A 440 11.29 11.49 -6.60
CA LEU A 440 10.56 10.90 -7.72
C LEU A 440 10.83 11.66 -9.03
N ALA A 441 10.84 13.00 -8.99
CA ALA A 441 11.20 13.82 -10.15
C ALA A 441 12.64 13.54 -10.63
N THR A 442 13.60 13.46 -9.70
CA THR A 442 14.99 13.13 -10.01
C THR A 442 15.11 11.71 -10.57
N CYS A 443 14.42 10.73 -9.97
CA CYS A 443 14.39 9.36 -10.45
C CYS A 443 13.80 9.27 -11.87
N ALA A 444 12.76 10.04 -12.20
CA ALA A 444 12.21 10.09 -13.55
C ALA A 444 13.22 10.64 -14.57
N VAL A 445 13.90 11.74 -14.24
CA VAL A 445 14.96 12.30 -15.10
C VAL A 445 16.13 11.33 -15.25
N LEU A 446 16.57 10.68 -14.16
CA LEU A 446 17.66 9.72 -14.18
C LEU A 446 17.27 8.41 -14.86
N ALA A 447 16.01 7.98 -14.78
CA ALA A 447 15.49 6.85 -15.55
C ALA A 447 15.71 7.06 -17.04
N TRP A 448 15.40 8.27 -17.54
CA TRP A 448 15.63 8.65 -18.92
C TRP A 448 17.11 8.75 -19.27
N LYS A 449 17.87 9.56 -18.52
CA LYS A 449 19.29 9.85 -18.80
C LYS A 449 20.18 8.62 -18.68
N ARG A 450 19.96 7.80 -17.64
CA ARG A 450 20.77 6.59 -17.36
C ARG A 450 20.20 5.34 -18.03
N ARG A 451 19.05 5.44 -18.71
CA ARG A 451 18.28 4.29 -19.25
C ARG A 451 18.07 3.19 -18.19
N SER A 452 17.81 3.62 -16.95
CA SER A 452 17.72 2.72 -15.81
C SER A 452 16.32 2.12 -15.70
N MET A 453 16.24 0.83 -15.99
CA MET A 453 15.05 0.00 -15.80
C MET A 453 14.49 0.05 -14.38
N ALA A 454 15.38 -0.01 -13.39
CA ALA A 454 15.01 0.06 -11.98
C ALA A 454 14.27 1.36 -11.68
N LEU A 455 14.82 2.51 -12.11
CA LEU A 455 14.18 3.80 -11.87
C LEU A 455 12.85 3.95 -12.63
N VAL A 456 12.75 3.38 -13.85
CA VAL A 456 11.46 3.32 -14.58
C VAL A 456 10.41 2.56 -13.75
N LEU A 457 10.77 1.40 -13.18
CA LEU A 457 9.85 0.62 -12.37
C LEU A 457 9.42 1.39 -11.11
N VAL A 458 10.34 2.01 -10.37
CA VAL A 458 9.99 2.79 -9.15
C VAL A 458 9.00 3.91 -9.49
N VAL A 459 9.28 4.70 -10.53
CA VAL A 459 8.43 5.83 -10.93
C VAL A 459 7.08 5.36 -11.44
N ALA A 460 7.05 4.29 -12.26
CA ALA A 460 5.80 3.72 -12.74
C ALA A 460 4.96 3.15 -11.59
N ALA A 461 5.57 2.35 -10.70
CA ALA A 461 4.88 1.78 -9.54
C ALA A 461 4.26 2.86 -8.66
N PHE A 462 5.00 3.94 -8.37
CA PHE A 462 4.46 5.11 -7.67
C PHE A 462 3.28 5.73 -8.42
N ALA A 463 3.46 6.04 -9.72
CA ALA A 463 2.44 6.71 -10.52
C ALA A 463 1.14 5.91 -10.59
N PHE A 464 1.22 4.58 -10.79
CA PHE A 464 0.04 3.74 -10.83
C PHE A 464 -0.64 3.60 -9.47
N GLN A 465 0.07 3.72 -8.35
CA GLN A 465 -0.55 3.73 -7.03
C GLN A 465 -1.11 5.08 -6.63
N PHE A 466 -0.67 6.18 -7.25
CA PHE A 466 -1.06 7.54 -6.87
C PHE A 466 -2.05 8.22 -7.84
N VAL A 467 -1.77 8.20 -9.15
CA VAL A 467 -2.54 8.95 -10.16
C VAL A 467 -4.02 8.55 -10.22
N PRO A 468 -4.43 7.28 -10.07
CA PRO A 468 -5.85 6.92 -10.10
C PRO A 468 -6.70 7.64 -9.03
N TRP A 469 -6.10 8.01 -7.90
CA TRP A 469 -6.80 8.73 -6.84
C TRP A 469 -7.27 10.14 -7.24
N ILE A 470 -6.70 10.73 -8.29
CA ILE A 470 -7.14 12.04 -8.81
C ILE A 470 -8.59 11.98 -9.33
N ARG A 471 -9.03 10.81 -9.82
CA ARG A 471 -10.41 10.59 -10.32
C ARG A 471 -11.41 10.28 -9.21
N ILE A 472 -10.93 9.92 -8.02
CA ILE A 472 -11.78 9.47 -6.91
C ILE A 472 -12.33 10.69 -6.18
N GLU A 473 -13.63 10.93 -6.31
CA GLU A 473 -14.32 12.13 -5.79
C GLU A 473 -15.00 11.91 -4.42
N ARG A 474 -15.10 10.67 -3.94
CA ARG A 474 -15.63 10.37 -2.61
C ARG A 474 -14.66 10.81 -1.51
N ALA A 475 -15.11 10.79 -0.25
CA ALA A 475 -14.23 10.94 0.89
C ALA A 475 -13.06 9.93 0.81
N THR A 476 -11.84 10.47 0.82
CA THR A 476 -10.59 9.71 0.83
C THR A 476 -9.73 10.19 1.99
N PHE A 477 -8.69 9.43 2.32
CA PHE A 477 -7.97 9.54 3.58
C PHE A 477 -6.48 9.29 3.35
N ALA A 478 -5.62 9.82 4.22
CA ALA A 478 -4.17 9.85 4.00
C ALA A 478 -3.56 8.45 3.91
N TYR A 479 -4.10 7.46 4.64
CA TYR A 479 -3.63 6.08 4.61
C TYR A 479 -3.71 5.43 3.22
N HIS A 480 -4.56 5.93 2.31
CA HIS A 480 -4.60 5.46 0.93
C HIS A 480 -3.30 5.69 0.17
N TYR A 481 -2.45 6.60 0.66
CA TYR A 481 -1.12 6.84 0.12
C TYR A 481 -0.12 5.73 0.46
N LEU A 482 -0.43 4.81 1.38
CA LEU A 482 0.48 3.75 1.84
C LEU A 482 1.06 2.95 0.67
N THR A 483 0.26 2.52 -0.30
CA THR A 483 0.78 1.71 -1.42
C THR A 483 1.69 2.49 -2.36
N ALA A 484 1.50 3.81 -2.47
CA ALA A 484 2.37 4.69 -3.25
C ALA A 484 3.65 5.07 -2.48
N VAL A 485 3.54 5.33 -1.17
CA VAL A 485 4.64 5.83 -0.35
C VAL A 485 5.81 4.84 -0.28
N ILE A 486 5.55 3.53 -0.34
CA ILE A 486 6.60 2.50 -0.39
C ILE A 486 7.58 2.76 -1.54
N PHE A 487 7.07 3.07 -2.74
CA PHE A 487 7.91 3.36 -3.90
C PHE A 487 8.55 4.75 -3.82
N ALA A 488 7.89 5.72 -3.17
CA ALA A 488 8.50 7.01 -2.86
C ALA A 488 9.70 6.85 -1.92
N MET A 489 9.62 6.00 -0.89
CA MET A 489 10.72 5.74 0.05
C MET A 489 11.92 5.07 -0.65
N ILE A 490 11.68 4.19 -1.61
CA ILE A 490 12.75 3.63 -2.46
C ILE A 490 13.42 4.74 -3.29
N ALA A 491 12.65 5.67 -3.87
CA ALA A 491 13.19 6.81 -4.61
C ALA A 491 14.02 7.74 -3.70
N VAL A 492 13.53 8.04 -2.50
CA VAL A 492 14.24 8.85 -1.49
C VAL A 492 15.54 8.18 -1.07
N ALA A 493 15.53 6.87 -0.84
CA ALA A 493 16.74 6.11 -0.52
C ALA A 493 17.77 6.15 -1.66
N TYR A 494 17.33 6.02 -2.91
CA TYR A 494 18.20 6.14 -4.07
C TYR A 494 18.86 7.53 -4.17
N LEU A 495 18.06 8.59 -4.04
CA LEU A 495 18.57 9.97 -4.09
C LEU A 495 19.52 10.24 -2.93
N THR A 496 19.19 9.79 -1.72
CA THR A 496 20.04 9.97 -0.53
C THR A 496 21.40 9.29 -0.72
N ASP A 497 21.47 8.07 -1.26
CA ASP A 497 22.75 7.42 -1.59
C ASP A 497 23.55 8.17 -2.68
N GLU A 498 22.87 8.76 -3.67
CA GLU A 498 23.52 9.60 -4.69
C GLU A 498 24.14 10.86 -4.09
N LEU A 499 23.49 11.50 -3.12
CA LEU A 499 24.02 12.66 -2.40
C LEU A 499 25.15 12.29 -1.44
N LEU A 500 25.00 11.22 -0.66
CA LEU A 500 26.03 10.74 0.28
C LEU A 500 27.37 10.42 -0.41
N ARG A 501 27.34 9.99 -1.68
CA ARG A 501 28.55 9.68 -2.46
C ARG A 501 29.25 10.91 -3.03
N ARG A 502 28.61 12.08 -3.04
CA ARG A 502 29.19 13.30 -3.60
C ARG A 502 29.74 14.14 -2.44
N PRO A 503 31.06 14.39 -2.36
CA PRO A 503 31.65 15.14 -1.24
C PRO A 503 30.94 16.48 -0.97
N ALA A 504 30.58 17.22 -2.02
CA ALA A 504 29.88 18.49 -1.93
C ALA A 504 28.46 18.42 -1.32
N TRP A 505 27.82 17.25 -1.33
CA TRP A 505 26.43 17.05 -0.88
C TRP A 505 26.31 16.07 0.29
N ARG A 506 27.44 15.48 0.73
CA ARG A 506 27.46 14.44 1.75
C ARG A 506 26.94 14.96 3.09
N ASP A 507 27.39 16.14 3.50
CA ASP A 507 26.99 16.72 4.77
C ASP A 507 25.50 17.06 4.78
N LEU A 508 24.95 17.57 3.67
CA LEU A 508 23.51 17.77 3.50
C LEU A 508 22.73 16.46 3.66
N ALA A 509 23.19 15.38 3.03
CA ALA A 509 22.52 14.09 3.11
C ALA A 509 22.58 13.47 4.52
N ILE A 510 23.68 13.67 5.25
CA ILE A 510 23.80 13.28 6.67
C ILE A 510 22.85 14.12 7.53
N GLY A 511 22.81 15.45 7.32
CA GLY A 511 21.89 16.34 8.00
C GLY A 511 20.42 15.98 7.75
N TYR A 512 20.08 15.62 6.51
CA TYR A 512 18.76 15.11 6.14
C TYR A 512 18.41 13.82 6.90
N LEU A 513 19.31 12.84 6.96
CA LEU A 513 19.07 11.60 7.71
C LEU A 513 18.90 11.85 9.21
N ALA A 514 19.70 12.74 9.79
CA ALA A 514 19.55 13.14 11.18
C ALA A 514 18.18 13.80 11.43
N LEU A 515 17.75 14.68 10.52
CA LEU A 515 16.46 15.35 10.60
C LEU A 515 15.29 14.36 10.48
N VAL A 516 15.37 13.36 9.59
CA VAL A 516 14.39 12.27 9.48
C VAL A 516 14.22 11.56 10.82
N VAL A 517 15.32 11.21 11.49
CA VAL A 517 15.29 10.52 12.79
C VAL A 517 14.72 11.42 13.87
N VAL A 518 15.20 12.66 14.00
CA VAL A 518 14.72 13.62 15.01
C VAL A 518 13.23 13.87 14.86
N VAL A 519 12.76 14.18 13.64
CA VAL A 519 11.34 14.40 13.38
C VAL A 519 10.53 13.12 13.60
N GLY A 520 11.06 11.97 13.20
CA GLY A 520 10.45 10.66 13.43
C GLY A 520 10.20 10.37 14.92
N VAL A 521 11.19 10.64 15.78
CA VAL A 521 11.06 10.50 17.24
C VAL A 521 10.00 11.45 17.80
N LEU A 522 9.95 12.70 17.32
CA LEU A 522 8.96 13.69 17.76
C LEU A 522 7.53 13.34 17.33
N ILE A 523 7.33 12.73 16.16
CA ILE A 523 5.98 12.38 15.71
C ILE A 523 5.55 10.97 16.14
N PHE A 524 6.46 10.13 16.62
CA PHE A 524 6.16 8.75 17.02
C PHE A 524 5.04 8.65 18.08
N PRO A 525 5.05 9.44 19.18
CA PRO A 525 3.96 9.40 20.17
C PRO A 525 2.57 9.69 19.59
N LEU A 526 2.49 10.50 18.53
CA LEU A 526 1.26 10.88 17.85
C LEU A 526 0.65 9.74 17.02
N GLY A 527 1.41 8.69 16.72
CA GLY A 527 0.96 7.51 15.98
C GLY A 527 0.95 6.21 16.81
N SER A 528 1.46 6.23 18.05
CA SER A 528 1.67 5.02 18.83
C SER A 528 0.70 4.82 20.00
N ALA A 529 -0.22 5.76 20.22
CA ALA A 529 -1.06 5.82 21.43
C ALA A 529 -0.25 5.86 22.74
N LEU A 530 0.94 6.47 22.73
CA LEU A 530 1.66 6.71 23.98
C LEU A 530 0.98 7.86 24.74
N PRO A 531 0.76 7.74 26.06
CA PRO A 531 0.33 8.86 26.88
C PRO A 531 1.34 10.01 26.76
N MET A 532 0.84 11.19 26.45
CA MET A 532 1.63 12.41 26.28
C MET A 532 0.92 13.57 27.00
N PRO A 533 1.69 14.55 27.51
CA PRO A 533 1.09 15.77 28.05
C PRO A 533 0.27 16.51 26.99
N ASP A 534 -0.83 17.14 27.38
CA ASP A 534 -1.73 17.87 26.46
C ASP A 534 -1.02 18.92 25.59
N TRP A 535 -0.01 19.60 26.15
CA TRP A 535 0.79 20.59 25.41
C TRP A 535 1.49 19.98 24.18
N TYR A 536 1.79 18.67 24.21
CA TYR A 536 2.49 17.98 23.13
C TYR A 536 1.61 17.88 21.89
N ILE A 537 0.35 17.49 22.06
CA ILE A 537 -0.63 17.48 20.98
C ILE A 537 -0.82 18.89 20.46
N ASN A 538 -0.96 19.89 21.34
CA ASN A 538 -1.13 21.29 20.96
C ASN A 538 0.05 21.85 20.14
N ALA A 539 1.28 21.51 20.52
CA ALA A 539 2.48 21.82 19.75
C ALA A 539 2.47 21.13 18.38
N ALA A 540 2.01 19.88 18.29
CA ALA A 540 1.85 19.18 17.03
C ALA A 540 0.79 19.83 16.12
N ARG A 541 -0.32 20.36 16.68
CA ARG A 541 -1.33 21.13 15.91
C ARG A 541 -0.74 22.39 15.28
N ALA A 542 0.26 22.98 15.91
CA ALA A 542 0.92 24.18 15.43
C ALA A 542 1.91 23.90 14.28
N LEU A 543 2.24 22.63 14.01
CA LEU A 543 3.09 22.28 12.88
C LEU A 543 2.35 22.60 11.56
N PRO A 544 2.97 23.36 10.63
CA PRO A 544 2.37 23.72 9.34
C PRO A 544 1.73 22.57 8.56
N PRO A 545 2.34 21.36 8.47
CA PRO A 545 1.71 20.24 7.77
C PRO A 545 0.50 19.64 8.49
N TRP A 546 0.15 19.99 9.73
CA TRP A 546 -0.99 19.37 10.43
C TRP A 546 -2.16 20.34 10.63
N ASN A 547 -2.15 21.47 9.91
CA ASN A 547 -3.08 22.58 10.09
C ASN A 547 -4.14 22.68 8.96
N PHE A 548 -4.21 21.73 8.01
CA PHE A 548 -5.19 21.78 6.92
C PHE A 548 -6.52 21.14 7.30
N GLY A 549 -7.44 21.93 7.87
CA GLY A 549 -8.84 21.53 8.12
C GLY A 549 -8.97 20.28 9.00
N PHE A 550 -8.03 20.07 9.91
CA PHE A 550 -7.95 18.92 10.79
C PHE A 550 -8.53 19.31 12.17
N GLN A 551 -9.55 18.58 12.62
CA GLN A 551 -10.08 18.74 13.97
C GLN A 551 -9.39 17.73 14.88
N PHE A 552 -8.52 18.24 15.74
CA PHE A 552 -8.00 17.45 16.85
C PHE A 552 -9.08 17.36 17.93
N PRO A 553 -9.19 16.25 18.69
CA PRO A 553 -10.06 16.18 19.87
C PRO A 553 -9.74 17.33 20.82
N ASP A 554 -10.75 18.04 21.34
CA ASP A 554 -10.48 19.11 22.31
C ASP A 554 -9.81 18.51 23.57
N PRO A 555 -8.68 19.07 24.04
CA PRO A 555 -8.11 18.63 25.31
C PRO A 555 -9.09 18.98 26.44
N PRO A 556 -8.99 18.31 27.60
CA PRO A 556 -9.74 18.67 28.80
C PRO A 556 -9.56 20.15 29.23
N GLN A 557 -8.49 20.82 28.78
CA GLN A 557 -8.14 22.19 29.17
C GLN A 557 -8.01 23.16 27.98
N GLY A 558 -9.09 23.89 27.68
CA GLY A 558 -9.03 25.25 27.09
C GLY A 558 -8.75 25.39 25.58
N THR A 559 -9.02 26.59 25.06
CA THR A 559 -9.01 26.92 23.62
C THR A 559 -7.62 27.34 23.10
N ARG A 560 -7.46 27.18 21.78
CA ARG A 560 -6.25 27.37 20.94
C ARG A 560 -5.45 28.68 21.14
N GLU A 561 -6.03 29.74 21.72
CA GLU A 561 -5.40 31.05 21.88
C GLU A 561 -4.37 31.12 23.02
N GLU A 562 -4.52 30.32 24.09
CA GLU A 562 -3.64 30.42 25.27
C GLU A 562 -2.24 29.78 25.06
N LEU A 563 -2.12 28.82 24.15
CA LEU A 563 -0.86 28.09 23.90
C LEU A 563 0.07 28.79 22.89
N LEU A 564 -0.46 29.73 22.10
CA LEU A 564 0.28 30.41 21.04
C LEU A 564 1.28 31.48 21.56
N THR A 565 1.17 31.89 22.82
CA THR A 565 1.97 33.00 23.38
C THR A 565 3.31 32.56 23.98
N LEU A 566 3.43 31.31 24.45
CA LEU A 566 4.66 30.76 25.05
C LEU A 566 5.17 29.46 24.39
N GLY A 567 4.26 28.64 23.86
CA GLY A 567 4.60 27.36 23.22
C GLY A 567 5.22 27.53 21.84
N THR A 568 4.63 28.39 21.00
CA THR A 568 5.13 28.68 19.65
C THR A 568 6.51 29.31 19.67
N ALA A 569 6.82 30.15 20.66
CA ALA A 569 8.15 30.73 20.82
C ALA A 569 9.20 29.65 21.15
N LYS A 570 8.87 28.69 22.03
CA LYS A 570 9.77 27.57 22.37
C LYS A 570 9.91 26.55 21.25
N VAL A 571 8.84 26.27 20.50
CA VAL A 571 8.86 25.37 19.33
C VAL A 571 9.58 26.03 18.15
N LEU A 572 9.35 27.31 17.88
CA LEU A 572 10.11 28.07 16.88
C LEU A 572 11.58 28.18 17.29
N LEU A 573 11.88 28.40 18.57
CA LEU A 573 13.25 28.38 19.08
C LEU A 573 13.87 26.98 18.95
N GLY A 574 13.13 25.91 19.26
CA GLY A 574 13.58 24.54 19.10
C GLY A 574 13.81 24.15 17.64
N LEU A 575 12.91 24.56 16.73
CA LEU A 575 13.07 24.40 15.28
C LEU A 575 14.22 25.25 14.75
N LEU A 576 14.38 26.49 15.22
CA LEU A 576 15.51 27.35 14.88
C LEU A 576 16.83 26.77 15.39
N LEU A 577 16.85 26.20 16.59
CA LEU A 577 18.01 25.52 17.16
C LEU A 577 18.29 24.21 16.43
N ALA A 578 17.29 23.45 16.01
CA ALA A 578 17.45 22.24 15.22
C ALA A 578 17.91 22.53 13.79
N VAL A 579 17.37 23.58 13.17
CA VAL A 579 17.81 24.10 11.86
C VAL A 579 19.21 24.70 11.98
N ALA A 580 19.53 25.41 13.06
CA ALA A 580 20.87 25.95 13.31
C ALA A 580 21.87 24.84 13.63
N ALA A 581 21.48 23.80 14.38
CA ALA A 581 22.31 22.63 14.64
C ALA A 581 22.49 21.80 13.38
N GLY A 582 21.46 21.65 12.55
CA GLY A 582 21.55 21.04 11.22
C GLY A 582 22.44 21.85 10.29
N PHE A 583 22.26 23.17 10.24
CA PHE A 583 23.09 24.08 9.46
C PHE A 583 24.55 24.07 9.94
N PHE A 584 24.79 24.05 11.25
CA PHE A 584 26.11 23.94 11.85
C PHE A 584 26.72 22.54 11.61
N ALA A 585 25.95 21.46 11.66
CA ALA A 585 26.41 20.13 11.30
C ALA A 585 26.78 20.04 9.81
N VAL A 586 26.03 20.73 8.94
CA VAL A 586 26.22 20.72 7.48
C VAL A 586 27.33 21.67 7.03
N THR A 587 27.44 22.85 7.63
CA THR A 587 28.34 23.93 7.16
C THR A 587 29.42 24.28 8.17
N GLY A 588 29.23 23.97 9.45
CA GLY A 588 30.11 24.36 10.55
C GLY A 588 31.50 23.77 10.41
N ARG A 589 31.66 22.56 9.86
CA ARG A 589 32.97 21.99 9.53
C ARG A 589 33.72 22.84 8.50
N SER A 590 33.07 23.17 7.39
CA SER A 590 33.66 24.03 6.34
C SER A 590 33.93 25.46 6.82
N TRP A 591 33.13 25.95 7.77
CA TRP A 591 33.33 27.25 8.41
C TRP A 591 34.52 27.21 9.36
N TRP A 592 34.64 26.16 10.18
CA TRP A 592 35.74 25.93 11.11
C TRP A 592 37.09 25.70 10.41
N GLU A 593 37.10 24.92 9.33
CA GLU A 593 38.29 24.70 8.48
C GLU A 593 38.74 26.00 7.78
N ARG A 594 37.80 26.84 7.32
CA ARG A 594 38.09 28.18 6.78
C ARG A 594 38.49 29.22 7.83
N TRP A 595 38.01 29.05 9.06
CA TRP A 595 38.35 29.92 10.18
C TRP A 595 39.73 29.59 10.75
N GLY A 596 40.07 28.30 10.84
CA GLY A 596 41.39 27.81 11.20
C GLY A 596 42.48 28.21 10.19
N SER A 597 42.19 28.22 8.89
CA SER A 597 43.16 28.65 7.86
C SER A 597 43.40 30.17 7.84
N ARG A 598 42.49 30.98 8.40
CA ARG A 598 42.67 32.44 8.56
C ARG A 598 43.56 32.81 9.74
N ARG A 599 43.75 31.93 10.72
CA ARG A 599 44.74 32.08 11.79
C ARG A 599 45.97 31.26 11.40
N GLY A 600 46.91 31.89 10.72
CA GLY A 600 48.13 31.27 10.19
C GLY A 600 48.98 30.59 11.25
N VAL A 601 48.65 29.36 11.64
CA VAL A 601 49.58 28.42 12.25
C VAL A 601 50.23 27.68 11.09
N ARG A 602 51.29 28.26 10.53
CA ARG A 602 52.23 27.50 9.69
C ARG A 602 52.82 26.39 10.57
N PRO A 603 52.90 25.13 10.13
CA PRO A 603 53.75 24.16 10.80
C PRO A 603 55.18 24.73 10.79
N ARG A 604 55.82 24.84 11.96
CA ARG A 604 57.22 25.26 12.04
C ARG A 604 58.05 24.29 11.19
N HIS A 605 58.77 24.82 10.20
CA HIS A 605 59.90 24.11 9.61
C HIS A 605 60.86 23.73 10.74
N MET A 606 61.13 22.43 10.91
CA MET A 606 62.35 22.02 11.58
C MET A 606 63.53 22.46 10.69
N PRO A 607 64.57 23.10 11.24
CA PRO A 607 65.78 23.38 10.48
C PRO A 607 66.50 22.07 10.17
N GLU A 608 66.90 21.91 8.91
CA GLU A 608 67.95 20.97 8.54
C GLU A 608 69.30 21.51 9.05
N GLY A 609 70.08 20.67 9.73
CA GLY A 609 71.53 20.82 9.86
C GLY A 609 72.09 20.94 11.28
N GLY A 610 72.66 19.84 11.77
CA GLY A 610 73.45 19.71 13.00
C GLY A 610 73.75 18.24 13.28
#